data_AF-A0A0S7YYW0-F1
#
_entry.id   AF-A0A0S7YYW0-F1
#
_cell.length_a   1.000
_cell.length_b   1.000
_cell.length_c   1.000
_cell.angle_alpha   90.00
_cell.angle_beta   90.00
_cell.angle_gamma   90.00
#
_symmetry.space_group_name_H-M   'P 1'
#
loop_
_entity.id
_entity.type
_entity.pdbx_description
1 polymer ?
#
loop_
_entity_poly.entity_id
_entity_poly.type
_entity_poly.pdbx_seq_one_letter_code
_entity_poly.pdbx_strand_id
1 'polypeptide(L)'
;MALIVQKYGGTSVGSVARIHAVAEQVASLRAQGHQVAVVVSAMGDSTDRLLDLARQLSPTPASRELDALLATGEMVSCALLAMALCDRGWPAKSYNALQLPLTTSGVHGRARIEGIECAGLRADCSAGVIPVFTGFQGRGPDGSVTTIGRGGSDTSAVALAVALQAEECQILTDVDGVYTADPRVVPDARRLDRISFEEMLEMAGQGSRVLHLRSVEFAARYGVRLRVLSSFRPGPGTLICEEDTQVEAPVVAGIAFNRDEAEITVSGLPDRPGVAHALLEPVAAESIEVDMIVVNAPREG
;
A
#
# COMPACT_ATOMS: atom_id res chain seq x y z
N MET A 1 -7.62 -1.96 -24.89
CA MET A 1 -8.44 -1.70 -23.69
C MET A 1 -7.73 -2.33 -22.51
N ALA A 2 -7.31 -1.53 -21.55
CA ALA A 2 -6.59 -2.01 -20.37
C ALA A 2 -7.56 -2.16 -19.18
N LEU A 3 -7.30 -3.12 -18.30
CA LEU A 3 -7.89 -3.16 -16.95
C LEU A 3 -6.91 -2.49 -15.99
N ILE A 4 -7.35 -1.40 -15.36
CA ILE A 4 -6.55 -0.59 -14.44
C ILE A 4 -7.16 -0.72 -13.05
N VAL A 5 -6.32 -1.02 -12.06
CA VAL A 5 -6.71 -0.89 -10.65
C VAL A 5 -6.23 0.45 -10.14
N GLN A 6 -7.11 1.26 -9.54
CA GLN A 6 -6.75 2.53 -8.94
C GLN A 6 -6.95 2.49 -7.43
N LYS A 7 -5.95 2.90 -6.66
CA LYS A 7 -6.05 3.07 -5.22
C LYS A 7 -6.07 4.54 -4.85
N TYR A 8 -7.02 4.95 -4.02
CA TYR A 8 -7.09 6.30 -3.48
C TYR A 8 -6.84 6.31 -1.97
N GLY A 9 -5.81 7.03 -1.54
CA GLY A 9 -5.50 7.24 -0.12
C GLY A 9 -6.54 8.09 0.62
N GLY A 10 -6.45 8.14 1.95
CA GLY A 10 -7.45 8.82 2.79
C GLY A 10 -7.55 10.33 2.55
N THR A 11 -6.43 10.98 2.23
CA THR A 11 -6.43 12.39 1.81
C THR A 11 -7.20 12.58 0.50
N SER A 12 -7.08 11.66 -0.46
CA SER A 12 -7.79 11.67 -1.75
C SER A 12 -9.31 11.55 -1.61
N VAL A 13 -9.81 10.97 -0.52
CA VAL A 13 -11.26 10.79 -0.25
C VAL A 13 -11.74 11.50 1.01
N GLY A 14 -10.96 12.43 1.56
CA GLY A 14 -11.22 13.05 2.87
C GLY A 14 -12.42 13.99 2.95
N SER A 15 -13.11 14.27 1.85
CA SER A 15 -14.34 15.08 1.81
C SER A 15 -15.23 14.69 0.64
N VAL A 16 -16.51 15.06 0.69
CA VAL A 16 -17.47 14.83 -0.40
C VAL A 16 -16.98 15.45 -1.72
N ALA A 17 -16.44 16.67 -1.68
CA ALA A 17 -15.86 17.33 -2.86
C ALA A 17 -14.70 16.52 -3.46
N ARG A 18 -13.83 15.97 -2.62
CA ARG A 18 -12.73 15.11 -3.07
C ARG A 18 -13.23 13.77 -3.63
N ILE A 19 -14.25 13.17 -3.02
CA ILE A 19 -14.90 11.94 -3.56
C ILE A 19 -15.48 12.22 -4.95
N HIS A 20 -16.10 13.37 -5.17
CA HIS A 20 -16.57 13.77 -6.50
C HIS A 20 -15.44 13.94 -7.51
N ALA A 21 -14.30 14.51 -7.11
CA ALA A 21 -13.12 14.62 -7.96
C ALA A 21 -12.54 13.24 -8.33
N VAL A 22 -12.49 12.31 -7.37
CA VAL A 22 -12.09 10.91 -7.60
C VAL A 22 -13.06 10.23 -8.59
N ALA A 23 -14.37 10.40 -8.39
CA ALA A 23 -15.38 9.84 -9.29
C ALA A 23 -15.24 10.39 -10.73
N GLU A 24 -14.87 11.67 -10.89
CA GLU A 24 -14.60 12.28 -12.19
C GLU A 24 -13.34 11.68 -12.86
N GLN A 25 -12.27 11.45 -12.09
CA GLN A 25 -11.05 10.81 -12.60
C GLN A 25 -11.32 9.39 -13.10
N VAL A 26 -12.05 8.59 -12.30
CA VAL A 26 -12.46 7.24 -12.66
C VAL A 26 -13.37 7.25 -13.90
N ALA A 27 -14.35 8.15 -13.94
CA ALA A 27 -15.25 8.33 -15.08
C ALA A 27 -14.50 8.70 -16.37
N SER A 28 -13.48 9.55 -16.28
CA SER A 28 -12.64 9.93 -17.42
C SER A 28 -11.91 8.73 -18.03
N LEU A 29 -11.32 7.86 -17.19
CA LEU A 29 -10.68 6.63 -17.67
C LEU A 29 -11.68 5.66 -18.31
N ARG A 30 -12.89 5.55 -17.74
CA ARG A 30 -13.96 4.74 -18.32
C ARG A 30 -14.41 5.30 -19.68
N ALA A 31 -14.51 6.61 -19.82
CA ALA A 31 -14.85 7.27 -21.08
C ALA A 31 -13.78 7.06 -22.17
N GLN A 32 -12.51 6.86 -21.77
CA GLN A 32 -11.41 6.49 -22.66
C GLN A 32 -11.41 5.00 -23.05
N GLY A 33 -12.37 4.21 -22.55
CA GLY A 33 -12.54 2.80 -22.90
C GLY A 33 -11.79 1.82 -21.98
N HIS A 34 -11.18 2.28 -20.89
CA HIS A 34 -10.54 1.40 -19.92
C HIS A 34 -11.59 0.71 -19.03
N GLN A 35 -11.28 -0.51 -18.56
CA GLN A 35 -11.96 -1.08 -17.41
C GLN A 35 -11.23 -0.61 -16.15
N VAL A 36 -11.99 -0.19 -15.14
CA VAL A 36 -11.41 0.36 -13.91
C VAL A 36 -12.00 -0.34 -12.71
N ALA A 37 -11.15 -0.81 -11.82
CA ALA A 37 -11.49 -1.27 -10.48
C ALA A 37 -10.84 -0.32 -9.47
N VAL A 38 -11.55 0.01 -8.39
CA VAL A 38 -11.10 1.08 -7.46
C VAL A 38 -10.95 0.54 -6.05
N VAL A 39 -9.84 0.82 -5.39
CA VAL A 39 -9.63 0.57 -3.95
C VAL A 39 -9.57 1.91 -3.22
N VAL A 40 -10.28 2.03 -2.09
CA VAL A 40 -10.27 3.25 -1.29
C VAL A 40 -9.85 2.97 0.15
N SER A 41 -9.05 3.88 0.69
CA SER A 41 -8.82 3.98 2.14
C SER A 41 -9.98 4.70 2.84
N ALA A 42 -9.97 4.71 4.16
CA ALA A 42 -10.92 5.46 4.97
C ALA A 42 -10.75 6.99 4.77
N MET A 43 -11.79 7.77 5.05
CA MET A 43 -11.80 9.22 4.78
C MET A 43 -10.92 10.02 5.74
N GLY A 44 -9.87 10.67 5.22
CA GLY A 44 -9.00 11.53 6.01
C GLY A 44 -8.43 10.80 7.23
N ASP A 45 -8.60 11.39 8.41
CA ASP A 45 -8.08 10.86 9.68
C ASP A 45 -9.09 9.92 10.38
N SER A 46 -10.08 9.38 9.65
CA SER A 46 -11.13 8.55 10.27
C SER A 46 -10.58 7.32 10.98
N THR A 47 -9.54 6.69 10.42
CA THR A 47 -8.88 5.53 11.04
C THR A 47 -8.26 5.90 12.39
N ASP A 48 -7.58 7.05 12.45
CA ASP A 48 -6.97 7.53 13.69
C ASP A 48 -8.03 7.87 14.74
N ARG A 49 -9.14 8.50 14.34
CA ARG A 49 -10.28 8.77 15.23
C ARG A 49 -10.89 7.48 15.80
N LEU A 50 -11.01 6.43 15.00
CA LEU A 50 -11.51 5.12 15.45
C LEU A 50 -10.53 4.45 16.41
N LEU A 51 -9.22 4.50 16.12
CA LEU A 51 -8.17 4.02 17.02
C LEU A 51 -8.20 4.76 18.37
N ASP A 52 -8.32 6.08 18.35
CA ASP A 52 -8.37 6.90 19.56
C ASP A 52 -9.63 6.63 20.38
N LEU A 53 -10.77 6.44 19.72
CA LEU A 53 -12.01 6.05 20.39
C LEU A 53 -11.88 4.67 21.08
N ALA A 54 -11.27 3.70 20.40
CA ALA A 54 -11.02 2.38 20.98
C ALA A 54 -10.09 2.47 22.20
N ARG A 55 -9.04 3.30 22.14
CA ARG A 55 -8.12 3.53 23.25
C ARG A 55 -8.75 4.25 24.45
N GLN A 56 -9.66 5.18 24.20
CA GLN A 56 -10.45 5.82 25.25
C GLN A 56 -11.35 4.83 25.98
N LEU A 57 -11.88 3.83 25.27
CA LEU A 57 -12.70 2.77 25.85
C LEU A 57 -11.86 1.71 26.59
N SER A 58 -10.74 1.29 26.01
CA SER A 58 -9.86 0.27 26.57
C SER A 58 -8.39 0.59 26.25
N PRO A 59 -7.48 0.59 27.24
CA PRO A 59 -6.04 0.77 26.99
C PRO A 59 -5.43 -0.38 26.17
N THR A 60 -6.05 -1.56 26.20
CA THR A 60 -5.64 -2.76 25.46
C THR A 60 -6.86 -3.36 24.75
N PRO A 61 -7.35 -2.74 23.66
CA PRO A 61 -8.51 -3.24 22.94
C PRO A 61 -8.18 -4.62 22.32
N ALA A 62 -9.15 -5.53 22.35
CA ALA A 62 -8.98 -6.84 21.73
C ALA A 62 -8.80 -6.69 20.21
N SER A 63 -7.72 -7.24 19.65
CA SER A 63 -7.34 -7.02 18.25
C SER A 63 -8.42 -7.40 17.24
N ARG A 64 -9.21 -8.46 17.53
CA ARG A 64 -10.34 -8.87 16.71
C ARG A 64 -11.40 -7.77 16.57
N GLU A 65 -11.78 -7.17 17.70
CA GLU A 65 -12.79 -6.10 17.72
C GLU A 65 -12.23 -4.80 17.16
N LEU A 66 -10.93 -4.57 17.33
CA LEU A 66 -10.26 -3.43 16.72
C LEU A 66 -10.29 -3.54 15.19
N ASP A 67 -10.00 -4.71 14.62
CA ASP A 67 -10.11 -4.94 13.18
C ASP A 67 -11.52 -4.68 12.66
N ALA A 68 -12.54 -5.19 13.37
CA ALA A 68 -13.94 -4.95 13.05
C ALA A 68 -14.29 -3.46 13.08
N LEU A 69 -13.79 -2.72 14.06
CA LEU A 69 -14.00 -1.27 14.17
C LEU A 69 -13.35 -0.51 13.01
N LEU A 70 -12.06 -0.75 12.74
CA LEU A 70 -11.31 0.01 11.73
C LEU A 70 -11.82 -0.22 10.31
N ALA A 71 -12.26 -1.44 10.01
CA ALA A 71 -12.85 -1.80 8.73
C ALA A 71 -14.05 -0.92 8.35
N THR A 72 -14.80 -0.41 9.33
CA THR A 72 -15.96 0.46 9.08
C THR A 72 -15.59 1.76 8.35
N GLY A 73 -14.38 2.29 8.57
CA GLY A 73 -13.92 3.53 7.96
C GLY A 73 -13.83 3.45 6.43
N GLU A 74 -13.34 2.33 5.91
CA GLU A 74 -13.24 2.09 4.47
C GLU A 74 -14.58 1.73 3.83
N MET A 75 -15.49 1.12 4.59
CA MET A 75 -16.83 0.84 4.10
C MET A 75 -17.59 2.13 3.76
N VAL A 76 -17.40 3.18 4.57
CA VAL A 76 -18.00 4.51 4.33
C VAL A 76 -17.50 5.12 3.02
N SER A 77 -16.18 5.24 2.83
CA SER A 77 -15.61 5.79 1.60
C SER A 77 -15.98 4.98 0.36
N CYS A 78 -15.99 3.65 0.48
CA CYS A 78 -16.32 2.73 -0.60
C CYS A 78 -17.75 2.93 -1.09
N ALA A 79 -18.72 3.00 -0.16
CA ALA A 79 -20.12 3.25 -0.49
C ALA A 79 -20.33 4.66 -1.09
N LEU A 80 -19.70 5.69 -0.52
CA LEU A 80 -19.81 7.07 -1.01
C LEU A 80 -19.25 7.23 -2.43
N LEU A 81 -18.12 6.61 -2.73
CA LEU A 81 -17.57 6.66 -4.09
C LEU A 81 -18.44 5.90 -5.09
N ALA A 82 -18.98 4.74 -4.72
CA ALA A 82 -19.90 4.00 -5.58
C ALA A 82 -21.17 4.83 -5.89
N MET A 83 -21.75 5.50 -4.90
CA MET A 83 -22.86 6.43 -5.11
C MET A 83 -22.48 7.57 -6.07
N ALA A 84 -21.33 8.22 -5.85
CA ALA A 84 -20.88 9.33 -6.70
C ALA A 84 -20.61 8.94 -8.16
N LEU A 85 -20.22 7.69 -8.41
CA LEU A 85 -20.06 7.11 -9.75
C LEU A 85 -21.43 6.81 -10.40
N CYS A 86 -22.36 6.21 -9.65
CA CYS A 86 -23.72 5.95 -10.11
C CYS A 86 -24.45 7.24 -10.50
N ASP A 87 -24.32 8.30 -9.70
CA ASP A 87 -24.89 9.63 -9.99
C ASP A 87 -24.35 10.25 -11.29
N ARG A 88 -23.16 9.82 -11.72
CA ARG A 88 -22.53 10.22 -12.99
C ARG A 88 -22.91 9.32 -14.17
N GLY A 89 -23.84 8.39 -13.97
CA GLY A 89 -24.29 7.46 -15.00
C GLY A 89 -23.37 6.26 -15.23
N TRP A 90 -22.37 6.04 -14.36
CA TRP A 90 -21.51 4.86 -14.43
C TRP A 90 -21.99 3.81 -13.43
N PRO A 91 -22.39 2.61 -13.87
CA PRO A 91 -22.73 1.53 -12.96
C PRO A 91 -21.53 1.22 -12.05
N ALA A 92 -21.71 1.30 -10.74
CA ALA A 92 -20.67 1.03 -9.76
C ALA A 92 -21.23 0.21 -8.59
N LYS A 93 -20.36 -0.61 -7.98
CA LYS A 93 -20.75 -1.48 -6.87
C LYS A 93 -19.66 -1.51 -5.81
N SER A 94 -20.03 -1.20 -4.56
CA SER A 94 -19.13 -1.30 -3.41
C SER A 94 -18.98 -2.74 -2.94
N TYR A 95 -17.76 -3.12 -2.59
CA TYR A 95 -17.35 -4.41 -2.07
C TYR A 95 -16.58 -4.24 -0.77
N ASN A 96 -16.96 -5.03 0.23
CA ASN A 96 -16.18 -5.26 1.44
C ASN A 96 -15.49 -6.64 1.42
N ALA A 97 -14.59 -6.89 2.37
CA ALA A 97 -13.85 -8.16 2.47
C ALA A 97 -14.70 -9.40 2.79
N LEU A 98 -15.98 -9.23 3.17
CA LEU A 98 -16.91 -10.35 3.36
C LEU A 98 -17.67 -10.68 2.07
N GLN A 99 -17.90 -9.68 1.22
CA GLN A 99 -18.53 -9.83 -0.10
C GLN A 99 -17.54 -10.30 -1.15
N LEU A 100 -16.27 -9.89 -1.03
CA LEU A 100 -15.16 -10.40 -1.81
C LEU A 100 -14.26 -11.24 -0.90
N PRO A 101 -14.13 -12.57 -1.13
CA PRO A 101 -13.26 -13.41 -0.32
C PRO A 101 -11.77 -13.10 -0.58
N LEU A 102 -11.28 -11.99 -0.03
CA LEU A 102 -9.86 -11.72 0.18
C LEU A 102 -9.49 -12.46 1.46
N THR A 103 -8.97 -13.68 1.33
CA THR A 103 -8.63 -14.52 2.48
C THR A 103 -7.30 -14.08 3.08
N THR A 104 -7.20 -14.17 4.40
CA THR A 104 -5.99 -13.81 5.13
C THR A 104 -5.61 -14.84 6.17
N SER A 105 -4.37 -14.72 6.68
CA SER A 105 -3.81 -15.60 7.72
C SER A 105 -4.50 -15.54 9.08
N GLY A 106 -5.52 -14.69 9.28
CA GLY A 106 -6.25 -14.57 10.55
C GLY A 106 -5.55 -13.79 11.67
N VAL A 107 -4.33 -13.30 11.44
CA VAL A 107 -3.57 -12.54 12.46
C VAL A 107 -4.05 -11.09 12.49
N HIS A 108 -4.94 -10.76 13.44
CA HIS A 108 -5.52 -9.43 13.56
C HIS A 108 -4.48 -8.30 13.66
N GLY A 109 -4.77 -7.16 13.03
CA GLY A 109 -3.89 -5.98 12.96
C GLY A 109 -2.74 -6.07 11.94
N ARG A 110 -2.39 -7.27 11.45
CA ARG A 110 -1.24 -7.49 10.55
C ARG A 110 -1.39 -8.73 9.67
N ALA A 111 -2.61 -8.99 9.22
CA ALA A 111 -2.92 -10.19 8.46
C ALA A 111 -2.18 -10.19 7.11
N ARG A 112 -1.83 -11.39 6.63
CA ARG A 112 -1.23 -11.58 5.30
C ARG A 112 -2.29 -12.04 4.33
N ILE A 113 -2.33 -11.46 3.13
CA ILE A 113 -3.23 -11.89 2.05
C ILE A 113 -2.79 -13.27 1.57
N GLU A 114 -3.69 -14.23 1.58
CA GLU A 114 -3.45 -15.61 1.14
C GLU A 114 -4.09 -15.92 -0.22
N GLY A 115 -5.20 -15.25 -0.54
CA GLY A 115 -5.90 -15.43 -1.81
C GLY A 115 -7.00 -14.39 -2.02
N ILE A 116 -7.43 -14.27 -3.28
CA ILE A 116 -8.57 -13.43 -3.65
C ILE A 116 -9.44 -14.18 -4.67
N GLU A 117 -10.69 -14.42 -4.30
CA GLU A 117 -11.67 -14.98 -5.23
C GLU A 117 -12.31 -13.87 -6.09
N CYS A 118 -11.98 -13.84 -7.38
CA CYS A 118 -12.35 -12.74 -8.28
C CYS A 118 -13.45 -13.07 -9.31
N ALA A 119 -14.09 -14.23 -9.24
CA ALA A 119 -15.08 -14.65 -10.25
C ALA A 119 -16.21 -13.63 -10.40
N GLY A 120 -16.81 -13.21 -9.28
CA GLY A 120 -17.86 -12.18 -9.28
C GLY A 120 -17.38 -10.81 -9.78
N LEU A 121 -16.12 -10.45 -9.47
CA LEU A 121 -15.56 -9.18 -9.91
C LEU A 121 -15.29 -9.11 -11.39
N ARG A 122 -14.77 -10.20 -11.96
CA ARG A 122 -14.55 -10.31 -13.40
C ARG A 122 -15.88 -10.25 -14.15
N ALA A 123 -16.93 -10.85 -13.60
CA ALA A 123 -18.28 -10.75 -14.17
C ALA A 123 -18.79 -9.30 -14.15
N ASP A 124 -18.66 -8.60 -13.03
CA ASP A 124 -19.03 -7.19 -12.91
C ASP A 124 -18.24 -6.28 -13.89
N CYS A 125 -16.91 -6.45 -13.95
CA CYS A 125 -16.06 -5.70 -14.88
C CYS A 125 -16.49 -5.94 -16.34
N SER A 126 -16.85 -7.18 -16.68
CA SER A 126 -17.32 -7.56 -18.01
C SER A 126 -18.70 -6.98 -18.33
N ALA A 127 -19.56 -6.82 -17.32
CA ALA A 127 -20.85 -6.13 -17.44
C ALA A 127 -20.72 -4.60 -17.45
N GLY A 128 -19.50 -4.06 -17.39
CA GLY A 128 -19.24 -2.62 -17.39
C GLY A 128 -19.46 -1.93 -16.04
N VAL A 129 -19.68 -2.71 -14.98
CA VAL A 129 -19.76 -2.21 -13.60
C VAL A 129 -18.34 -1.89 -13.11
N ILE A 130 -18.21 -0.76 -12.41
CA ILE A 130 -16.98 -0.32 -11.74
C ILE A 130 -17.01 -0.88 -10.31
N PRO A 131 -16.24 -1.93 -10.01
CA PRO A 131 -16.17 -2.41 -8.65
C PRO A 131 -15.31 -1.46 -7.80
N VAL A 132 -15.85 -1.05 -6.67
CA VAL A 132 -15.19 -0.20 -5.67
C VAL A 132 -14.97 -1.05 -4.43
N PHE A 133 -13.75 -1.08 -3.90
CA PHE A 133 -13.34 -1.94 -2.81
C PHE A 133 -12.85 -1.12 -1.64
N THR A 134 -13.20 -1.60 -0.45
CA THR A 134 -12.45 -1.27 0.76
C THR A 134 -11.00 -1.77 0.62
N GLY A 135 -10.02 -0.91 0.87
CA GLY A 135 -8.65 -1.36 1.12
C GLY A 135 -8.51 -2.08 2.46
N PHE A 136 -7.29 -2.40 2.88
CA PHE A 136 -6.84 -2.74 4.26
C PHE A 136 -7.54 -3.89 5.01
N GLN A 137 -8.67 -4.39 4.56
CA GLN A 137 -9.41 -5.48 5.17
C GLN A 137 -9.35 -6.78 4.38
N GLY A 138 -9.54 -7.89 5.10
CA GLY A 138 -9.66 -9.24 4.58
C GLY A 138 -10.50 -10.13 5.49
N ARG A 139 -10.68 -11.38 5.10
CA ARG A 139 -11.46 -12.39 5.81
C ARG A 139 -10.54 -13.47 6.36
N GLY A 140 -10.53 -13.61 7.69
CA GLY A 140 -9.80 -14.67 8.37
C GLY A 140 -10.44 -16.05 8.18
N PRO A 141 -9.75 -17.13 8.58
CA PRO A 141 -10.23 -18.51 8.41
C PRO A 141 -11.56 -18.81 9.13
N ASP A 142 -11.83 -18.13 10.24
CA ASP A 142 -13.07 -18.23 11.01
C ASP A 142 -14.21 -17.33 10.48
N GLY A 143 -13.95 -16.61 9.38
CA GLY A 143 -14.88 -15.65 8.80
C GLY A 143 -14.88 -14.26 9.45
N SER A 144 -13.99 -14.02 10.43
CA SER A 144 -13.81 -12.69 11.00
C SER A 144 -13.24 -11.70 10.00
N VAL A 145 -13.55 -10.42 10.21
CA VAL A 145 -12.85 -9.32 9.51
C VAL A 145 -11.45 -9.20 10.12
N THR A 146 -10.46 -9.12 9.26
CA THR A 146 -9.05 -8.92 9.62
C THR A 146 -8.52 -7.68 8.93
N THR A 147 -7.55 -7.00 9.53
CA THR A 147 -6.84 -5.90 8.89
C THR A 147 -5.43 -6.32 8.49
N ILE A 148 -4.96 -5.81 7.35
CA ILE A 148 -3.67 -6.16 6.73
C ILE A 148 -2.50 -5.43 7.41
N GLY A 149 -2.80 -4.37 8.18
CA GLY A 149 -1.83 -3.51 8.85
C GLY A 149 -1.47 -2.27 8.03
N ARG A 150 -0.40 -1.57 8.42
CA ARG A 150 0.04 -0.34 7.71
C ARG A 150 0.27 -0.63 6.22
N GLY A 151 -0.10 0.35 5.38
CA GLY A 151 -0.09 0.19 3.92
C GLY A 151 -1.06 -0.87 3.37
N GLY A 152 -2.01 -1.32 4.19
CA GLY A 152 -2.95 -2.36 3.81
C GLY A 152 -3.74 -2.03 2.56
N SER A 153 -4.20 -0.79 2.39
CA SER A 153 -4.96 -0.40 1.18
C SER A 153 -4.10 -0.45 -0.09
N ASP A 154 -2.80 -0.12 -0.03
CA ASP A 154 -1.89 -0.27 -1.18
C ASP A 154 -1.73 -1.76 -1.52
N THR A 155 -1.46 -2.57 -0.50
CA THR A 155 -1.31 -4.02 -0.64
C THR A 155 -2.57 -4.68 -1.20
N SER A 156 -3.76 -4.27 -0.75
CA SER A 156 -5.05 -4.72 -1.29
C SER A 156 -5.20 -4.38 -2.77
N ALA A 157 -4.77 -3.19 -3.20
CA ALA A 157 -4.85 -2.77 -4.59
C ALA A 157 -3.93 -3.59 -5.49
N VAL A 158 -2.69 -3.83 -5.07
CA VAL A 158 -1.78 -4.71 -5.81
C VAL A 158 -2.32 -6.14 -5.87
N ALA A 159 -2.83 -6.67 -4.76
CA ALA A 159 -3.38 -8.02 -4.74
C ALA A 159 -4.60 -8.15 -5.66
N LEU A 160 -5.48 -7.15 -5.68
CA LEU A 160 -6.60 -7.08 -6.62
C LEU A 160 -6.13 -7.00 -8.07
N ALA A 161 -5.08 -6.22 -8.35
CA ALA A 161 -4.49 -6.11 -9.68
C ALA A 161 -3.93 -7.46 -10.16
N VAL A 162 -3.24 -8.21 -9.30
CA VAL A 162 -2.81 -9.59 -9.60
C VAL A 162 -4.03 -10.46 -9.93
N ALA A 163 -5.04 -10.44 -9.05
CA ALA A 163 -6.17 -11.35 -9.15
C ALA A 163 -7.12 -11.04 -10.32
N LEU A 164 -7.16 -9.80 -10.79
CA LEU A 164 -7.88 -9.38 -12.00
C LEU A 164 -7.01 -9.40 -13.27
N GLN A 165 -5.70 -9.68 -13.16
CA GLN A 165 -4.73 -9.57 -14.25
C GLN A 165 -4.76 -8.17 -14.88
N ALA A 166 -4.69 -7.16 -14.03
CA ALA A 166 -4.61 -5.77 -14.44
C ALA A 166 -3.31 -5.48 -15.19
N GLU A 167 -3.37 -4.56 -16.15
CA GLU A 167 -2.18 -4.09 -16.86
C GLU A 167 -1.32 -3.18 -15.96
N GLU A 168 -1.97 -2.41 -15.10
CA GLU A 168 -1.33 -1.46 -14.21
C GLU A 168 -2.16 -1.28 -12.92
N CYS A 169 -1.46 -1.16 -11.79
CA CYS A 169 -2.02 -0.71 -10.52
C CYS A 169 -1.55 0.71 -10.21
N GLN A 170 -2.46 1.67 -10.20
CA GLN A 170 -2.21 3.07 -9.96
C GLN A 170 -2.46 3.41 -8.50
N ILE A 171 -1.44 3.93 -7.82
CA ILE A 171 -1.52 4.41 -6.45
C ILE A 171 -1.64 5.93 -6.47
N LEU A 172 -2.84 6.44 -6.19
CA LEU A 172 -3.17 7.87 -6.19
C LEU A 172 -3.10 8.46 -4.77
N THR A 173 -2.16 9.39 -4.61
CA THR A 173 -1.78 9.98 -3.32
C THR A 173 -1.61 11.51 -3.42
N ASP A 174 -1.07 12.14 -2.39
CA ASP A 174 -0.82 13.58 -2.32
C ASP A 174 0.44 14.04 -3.05
N VAL A 175 1.37 13.13 -3.33
CA VAL A 175 2.54 13.36 -4.19
C VAL A 175 2.28 12.94 -5.64
N ASP A 176 2.96 13.56 -6.60
CA ASP A 176 2.80 13.30 -8.04
C ASP A 176 3.79 12.29 -8.63
N GLY A 177 4.51 11.57 -7.78
CA GLY A 177 5.45 10.52 -8.16
C GLY A 177 6.51 10.27 -7.09
N VAL A 178 7.49 9.46 -7.43
CA VAL A 178 8.71 9.25 -6.66
C VAL A 178 9.76 10.25 -7.15
N TYR A 179 10.45 10.88 -6.22
CA TYR A 179 11.48 11.89 -6.51
C TYR A 179 12.87 11.33 -6.22
N THR A 180 13.89 11.88 -6.87
CA THR A 180 15.31 11.53 -6.66
C THR A 180 15.77 11.74 -5.20
N ALA A 181 15.09 12.60 -4.44
CA ALA A 181 15.24 12.79 -2.99
C ALA A 181 13.95 13.42 -2.44
N ASP A 182 13.78 13.52 -1.12
CA ASP A 182 12.64 14.26 -0.55
C ASP A 182 12.71 15.74 -0.96
N PRO A 183 11.75 16.27 -1.76
CA PRO A 183 11.76 17.65 -2.22
C PRO A 183 11.61 18.68 -1.08
N ARG A 184 11.17 18.24 0.10
CA ARG A 184 11.12 19.09 1.31
C ARG A 184 12.50 19.34 1.91
N VAL A 185 13.47 18.47 1.60
CA VAL A 185 14.87 18.57 2.06
C VAL A 185 15.77 19.05 0.94
N VAL A 186 15.58 18.55 -0.28
CA VAL A 186 16.37 18.89 -1.47
C VAL A 186 15.45 19.56 -2.51
N PRO A 187 15.39 20.90 -2.58
CA PRO A 187 14.46 21.61 -3.46
C PRO A 187 14.60 21.28 -4.96
N ASP A 188 15.80 20.91 -5.40
CA ASP A 188 16.11 20.56 -6.79
C ASP A 188 15.81 19.08 -7.13
N ALA A 189 15.22 18.32 -6.20
CA ALA A 189 14.82 16.94 -6.43
C ALA A 189 13.85 16.85 -7.61
N ARG A 190 14.08 15.86 -8.48
CA ARG A 190 13.30 15.68 -9.71
C ARG A 190 12.41 14.46 -9.58
N ARG A 191 11.20 14.54 -10.12
CA ARG A 191 10.34 13.36 -10.25
C ARG A 191 10.98 12.38 -11.24
N LEU A 192 11.05 11.12 -10.86
CA LEU A 192 11.47 10.02 -11.71
C LEU A 192 10.30 9.63 -12.63
N ASP A 193 10.57 9.44 -13.92
CA ASP A 193 9.53 8.92 -14.83
C ASP A 193 9.34 7.41 -14.64
N ARG A 194 10.43 6.71 -14.34
CA ARG A 194 10.49 5.26 -14.11
C ARG A 194 11.49 4.93 -13.00
N ILE A 195 11.27 3.83 -12.29
CA ILE A 195 12.18 3.23 -11.29
C ILE A 195 11.95 1.72 -11.26
N SER A 196 12.98 0.92 -11.02
CA SER A 196 12.82 -0.54 -10.91
C SER A 196 12.14 -0.94 -9.59
N PHE A 197 11.64 -2.18 -9.53
CA PHE A 197 11.14 -2.72 -8.26
C PHE A 197 12.23 -2.76 -7.19
N GLU A 198 13.46 -3.16 -7.54
CA GLU A 198 14.58 -3.25 -6.60
C GLU A 198 14.96 -1.88 -6.05
N GLU A 199 15.12 -0.88 -6.92
CA GLU A 199 15.42 0.49 -6.53
C GLU A 199 14.31 1.08 -5.63
N MET A 200 13.04 0.82 -5.96
CA MET A 200 11.92 1.28 -5.15
C MET A 200 11.86 0.56 -3.79
N LEU A 201 12.20 -0.73 -3.72
CA LEU A 201 12.28 -1.47 -2.45
C LEU A 201 13.35 -0.87 -1.54
N GLU A 202 14.54 -0.61 -2.07
CA GLU A 202 15.63 0.03 -1.32
C GLU A 202 15.22 1.42 -0.84
N MET A 203 14.65 2.25 -1.73
CA MET A 203 14.19 3.59 -1.35
C MET A 203 13.07 3.56 -0.30
N ALA A 204 12.11 2.64 -0.42
CA ALA A 204 11.01 2.51 0.53
C ALA A 204 11.49 1.99 1.89
N GLY A 205 12.42 1.04 1.91
CA GLY A 205 13.05 0.52 3.13
C GLY A 205 13.82 1.62 3.88
N GLN A 206 14.51 2.49 3.14
CA GLN A 206 15.32 3.58 3.69
C GLN A 206 14.52 4.87 3.98
N GLY A 207 13.19 4.78 4.11
CA GLY A 207 12.36 5.87 4.62
C GLY A 207 11.58 6.68 3.59
N SER A 208 11.57 6.31 2.30
CA SER A 208 10.66 6.92 1.32
C SER A 208 9.20 6.60 1.67
N ARG A 209 8.44 7.62 2.10
CA ARG A 209 7.06 7.46 2.58
C ARG A 209 6.00 7.44 1.47
N VAL A 210 6.41 7.30 0.21
CA VAL A 210 5.50 7.40 -0.95
C VAL A 210 4.66 6.14 -1.13
N LEU A 211 5.28 4.97 -0.97
CA LEU A 211 4.64 3.67 -1.09
C LEU A 211 5.01 2.78 0.09
N HIS A 212 4.09 1.93 0.50
CA HIS A 212 4.39 0.95 1.53
C HIS A 212 5.20 -0.22 0.95
N LEU A 213 6.31 -0.58 1.60
CA LEU A 213 7.26 -1.63 1.15
C LEU A 213 6.54 -2.91 0.71
N ARG A 214 5.67 -3.45 1.56
CA ARG A 214 4.89 -4.68 1.27
C ARG A 214 4.10 -4.64 -0.04
N SER A 215 3.63 -3.46 -0.47
CA SER A 215 2.91 -3.34 -1.75
C SER A 215 3.84 -3.46 -2.95
N VAL A 216 5.06 -2.91 -2.85
CA VAL A 216 6.11 -3.01 -3.87
C VAL A 216 6.64 -4.43 -3.94
N GLU A 217 6.89 -5.09 -2.79
CA GLU A 217 7.29 -6.50 -2.74
C GLU A 217 6.26 -7.41 -3.41
N PHE A 218 4.98 -7.18 -3.12
CA PHE A 218 3.90 -7.95 -3.71
C PHE A 218 3.80 -7.69 -5.22
N ALA A 219 3.98 -6.45 -5.67
CA ALA A 219 3.98 -6.10 -7.08
C ALA A 219 5.13 -6.76 -7.83
N ALA A 220 6.34 -6.70 -7.28
CA ALA A 220 7.54 -7.32 -7.83
C ALA A 220 7.38 -8.84 -7.96
N ARG A 221 6.88 -9.49 -6.90
CA ARG A 221 6.69 -10.95 -6.87
C ARG A 221 5.76 -11.46 -7.97
N TYR A 222 4.75 -10.67 -8.35
CA TYR A 222 3.73 -11.08 -9.33
C TYR A 222 3.83 -10.32 -10.66
N GLY A 223 4.87 -9.51 -10.87
CA GLY A 223 5.09 -8.75 -12.10
C GLY A 223 4.02 -7.70 -12.40
N VAL A 224 3.37 -7.14 -11.37
CA VAL A 224 2.33 -6.10 -11.57
C VAL A 224 2.98 -4.73 -11.60
N ARG A 225 2.83 -4.03 -12.73
CA ARG A 225 3.32 -2.66 -12.89
C ARG A 225 2.58 -1.71 -11.95
N LEU A 226 3.32 -0.93 -11.16
CA LEU A 226 2.75 0.11 -10.31
C LEU A 226 2.96 1.49 -10.92
N ARG A 227 2.04 2.41 -10.68
CA ARG A 227 2.26 3.82 -10.99
C ARG A 227 1.85 4.71 -9.83
N VAL A 228 2.76 5.55 -9.36
CA VAL A 228 2.45 6.57 -8.35
C VAL A 228 1.97 7.82 -9.07
N LEU A 229 0.78 8.30 -8.70
CA LEU A 229 0.12 9.48 -9.28
C LEU A 229 -0.37 10.40 -8.17
N SER A 230 -0.55 11.68 -8.50
CA SER A 230 -1.27 12.61 -7.62
C SER A 230 -2.75 12.55 -7.88
N SER A 231 -3.55 12.46 -6.82
CA SER A 231 -5.00 12.66 -6.90
C SER A 231 -5.39 14.11 -7.18
N PHE A 232 -4.48 15.06 -6.96
CA PHE A 232 -4.77 16.51 -7.01
C PHE A 232 -4.26 17.17 -8.28
N ARG A 233 -3.21 16.63 -8.90
CA ARG A 233 -2.58 17.19 -10.09
C ARG A 233 -2.43 16.11 -11.16
N PRO A 234 -3.07 16.27 -12.34
CA PRO A 234 -2.84 15.37 -13.46
C PRO A 234 -1.37 15.36 -13.86
N GLY A 235 -0.86 14.18 -14.18
CA GLY A 235 0.52 14.00 -14.61
C GLY A 235 0.82 12.54 -14.92
N PRO A 236 1.98 12.25 -15.54
CA PRO A 236 2.37 10.89 -15.91
C PRO A 236 2.79 10.04 -14.71
N GLY A 237 3.08 10.66 -13.57
CA GLY A 237 3.52 9.97 -12.36
C GLY A 237 4.92 9.39 -12.48
N THR A 238 5.17 8.39 -11.63
CA THR A 238 6.35 7.51 -11.74
C THR A 238 5.86 6.08 -11.94
N LEU A 239 6.33 5.42 -12.99
CA LEU A 239 6.09 3.99 -13.19
C LEU A 239 7.15 3.16 -12.45
N ILE A 240 6.69 2.14 -11.72
CA ILE A 240 7.54 1.15 -11.07
C ILE A 240 7.30 -0.19 -11.76
N CYS A 241 8.36 -0.79 -12.28
CA CYS A 241 8.29 -2.04 -13.03
C CYS A 241 9.61 -2.83 -12.93
N GLU A 242 9.69 -3.95 -13.64
CA GLU A 242 10.96 -4.65 -13.83
C GLU A 242 11.99 -3.71 -14.49
N GLU A 243 13.26 -3.96 -14.18
CA GLU A 243 14.37 -3.15 -14.67
C GLU A 243 14.43 -3.20 -16.20
N ASP A 244 14.55 -2.03 -16.83
CA ASP A 244 14.78 -1.93 -18.26
C ASP A 244 16.27 -2.17 -18.55
N THR A 245 16.58 -3.00 -19.56
CA THR A 245 17.96 -3.30 -20.01
C THR A 245 18.58 -2.15 -20.82
N GLN A 246 18.34 -0.90 -20.41
CA GLN A 246 18.95 0.26 -21.06
C GLN A 246 20.44 0.37 -20.71
N VAL A 247 21.27 0.50 -21.75
CA VAL A 247 22.74 0.49 -21.66
C VAL A 247 23.29 1.75 -20.97
N GLU A 248 22.52 2.85 -20.91
CA GLU A 248 22.90 4.14 -20.27
C GLU A 248 21.97 4.51 -19.11
N ALA A 249 21.78 3.60 -18.14
CA ALA A 249 21.06 3.90 -16.91
C ALA A 249 21.93 4.72 -15.93
N PRO A 250 21.38 5.70 -15.20
CA PRO A 250 22.09 6.38 -14.12
C PRO A 250 22.47 5.37 -13.02
N VAL A 251 23.70 5.47 -12.50
CA VAL A 251 24.22 4.55 -11.47
C VAL A 251 23.45 4.66 -10.14
N VAL A 252 22.83 5.81 -9.88
CA VAL A 252 22.04 6.08 -8.67
C VAL A 252 20.71 6.71 -9.08
N ALA A 253 19.59 6.02 -8.84
CA ALA A 253 18.25 6.52 -9.13
C ALA A 253 17.76 7.56 -8.11
N GLY A 254 18.17 7.44 -6.84
CA GLY A 254 17.74 8.36 -5.79
C GLY A 254 18.47 8.19 -4.47
N ILE A 255 18.16 9.10 -3.55
CA ILE A 255 18.69 9.16 -2.19
C ILE A 255 17.51 9.19 -1.22
N ALA A 256 17.39 8.15 -0.41
CA ALA A 256 16.47 8.08 0.72
C ALA A 256 17.22 8.31 2.03
N PHE A 257 16.51 8.70 3.08
CA PHE A 257 17.07 8.82 4.43
C PHE A 257 16.00 8.53 5.48
N ASN A 258 16.43 7.97 6.59
CA ASN A 258 15.63 7.80 7.79
C ASN A 258 16.24 8.61 8.96
N ARG A 259 15.39 9.26 9.76
CA ARG A 259 15.83 10.02 10.95
C ARG A 259 15.46 9.32 12.25
N ASP A 260 14.61 8.31 12.18
CA ASP A 260 14.08 7.59 13.34
C ASP A 260 14.90 6.31 13.55
N GLU A 261 16.21 6.50 13.77
CA GLU A 261 17.17 5.41 13.95
C GLU A 261 18.03 5.64 15.18
N ALA A 262 18.37 4.53 15.84
CA ALA A 262 19.32 4.51 16.94
C ALA A 262 20.42 3.50 16.64
N GLU A 263 21.67 3.95 16.64
CA GLU A 263 22.83 3.06 16.47
C GLU A 263 23.18 2.41 17.81
N ILE A 264 23.28 1.07 17.82
CA ILE A 264 23.72 0.29 18.97
C ILE A 264 24.98 -0.50 18.57
N THR A 265 26.13 -0.12 19.12
CA THR A 265 27.39 -0.84 18.91
C THR A 265 27.68 -1.78 20.08
N VAL A 266 27.81 -3.08 19.80
CA VAL A 266 28.27 -4.06 20.79
C VAL A 266 29.70 -4.46 20.48
N SER A 267 30.62 -4.11 21.38
CA SER A 267 32.07 -4.32 21.23
C SER A 267 32.57 -5.48 22.10
N GLY A 268 33.74 -6.02 21.77
CA GLY A 268 34.40 -7.07 22.57
C GLY A 268 33.74 -8.45 22.45
N LEU A 269 33.02 -8.69 21.35
CA LEU A 269 32.38 -9.97 21.09
C LEU A 269 33.44 -11.04 20.73
N PRO A 270 33.34 -12.26 21.29
CA PRO A 270 34.20 -13.36 20.86
C PRO A 270 33.94 -13.73 19.39
N ASP A 271 35.00 -13.88 18.59
CA ASP A 271 34.88 -14.34 17.21
C ASP A 271 34.73 -15.87 17.17
N ARG A 272 33.50 -16.33 17.43
CA ARG A 272 33.12 -17.74 17.33
C ARG A 272 31.67 -17.90 16.87
N PRO A 273 31.32 -19.02 16.22
CA PRO A 273 29.96 -19.31 15.83
C PRO A 273 28.96 -19.20 16.98
N GLY A 274 27.78 -18.64 16.69
CA GLY A 274 26.66 -18.52 17.65
C GLY A 274 26.57 -17.18 18.41
N VAL A 275 27.60 -16.34 18.38
CA VAL A 275 27.58 -15.05 19.10
C VAL A 275 26.55 -14.08 18.53
N ALA A 276 26.45 -13.95 17.21
CA ALA A 276 25.45 -13.11 16.56
C ALA A 276 24.01 -13.59 16.87
N HIS A 277 23.78 -14.91 16.89
CA HIS A 277 22.47 -15.48 17.24
C HIS A 277 22.09 -15.17 18.68
N ALA A 278 23.00 -15.38 19.64
CA ALA A 278 22.77 -15.08 21.05
C ALA A 278 22.46 -13.59 21.30
N LEU A 279 22.94 -12.69 20.42
CA LEU A 279 22.69 -11.26 20.50
C LEU A 279 21.36 -10.86 19.86
N LEU A 280 21.02 -11.42 18.69
CA LEU A 280 19.84 -11.03 17.92
C LEU A 280 18.56 -11.80 18.32
N GLU A 281 18.66 -13.01 18.87
CA GLU A 281 17.50 -13.79 19.29
C GLU A 281 16.64 -13.07 20.34
N PRO A 282 17.20 -12.48 21.42
CA PRO A 282 16.40 -11.73 22.39
C PRO A 282 15.75 -10.48 21.78
N VAL A 283 16.45 -9.80 20.87
CA VAL A 283 15.93 -8.62 20.16
C VAL A 283 14.71 -9.00 19.31
N ALA A 284 14.80 -10.11 18.60
CA ALA A 284 13.70 -10.65 17.80
C ALA A 284 12.54 -11.16 18.68
N ALA A 285 12.81 -11.78 19.83
CA ALA A 285 11.79 -12.26 20.77
C ALA A 285 10.91 -11.12 21.30
N GLU A 286 11.49 -9.94 21.50
CA GLU A 286 10.79 -8.71 21.88
C GLU A 286 10.16 -7.98 20.69
N SER A 287 10.22 -8.55 19.47
CA SER A 287 9.70 -7.96 18.24
C SER A 287 10.28 -6.56 17.94
N ILE A 288 11.53 -6.32 18.32
CA ILE A 288 12.25 -5.09 17.99
C ILE A 288 12.74 -5.19 16.54
N GLU A 289 12.36 -4.22 15.71
CA GLU A 289 12.80 -4.13 14.33
C GLU A 289 14.27 -3.67 14.26
N VAL A 290 15.08 -4.38 13.47
CA VAL A 290 16.49 -4.04 13.22
C VAL A 290 16.63 -3.80 11.73
N ASP A 291 17.13 -2.61 11.36
CA ASP A 291 17.37 -2.24 9.97
C ASP A 291 18.75 -2.72 9.49
N MET A 292 19.82 -2.09 9.99
CA MET A 292 21.19 -2.39 9.56
C MET A 292 21.98 -3.20 10.58
N ILE A 293 22.66 -4.24 10.10
CA ILE A 293 23.62 -5.02 10.90
C ILE A 293 24.99 -4.93 10.24
N VAL A 294 25.93 -4.28 10.92
CA VAL A 294 27.33 -4.19 10.49
C VAL A 294 28.21 -4.98 11.44
N VAL A 295 28.91 -5.98 10.90
CA VAL A 295 29.91 -6.75 11.65
C VAL A 295 31.27 -6.45 11.04
N ASN A 296 32.12 -5.78 11.80
CA ASN A 296 33.49 -5.54 11.40
C ASN A 296 34.35 -6.78 11.69
N ALA A 297 35.31 -7.06 10.80
CA ALA A 297 36.34 -8.05 11.05
C ALA A 297 37.10 -7.71 12.35
N PRO A 298 37.58 -8.72 13.10
CA PRO A 298 38.38 -8.48 14.28
C PRO A 298 39.56 -7.57 13.93
N ARG A 299 39.79 -6.52 14.73
CA ARG A 299 41.04 -5.77 14.63
C ARG A 299 42.16 -6.69 15.09
N GLU A 300 43.04 -7.08 14.17
CA GLU A 300 44.33 -7.67 14.54
C GLU A 300 45.04 -6.69 15.49
N GLY A 301 45.26 -7.13 16.72
CA GLY A 301 46.10 -6.46 17.71
C GLY A 301 47.33 -7.32 17.97
#